data_AF-A0A7I8MNG8-F1
#
_entry.id   AF-A0A7I8MNG8-F1
#
_cell.length_a   1.000
_cell.length_b   1.000
_cell.length_c   1.000
_cell.angle_alpha   90.00
_cell.angle_beta   90.00
_cell.angle_gamma   90.00
#
_symmetry.space_group_name_H-M   'P 1'
#
loop_
_entity.id
_entity.type
_entity.pdbx_description
1 polymer ?
#
loop_
_entity_poly.entity_id
_entity_poly.type
_entity_poly.pdbx_seq_one_letter_code
_entity_poly.pdbx_strand_id
1 'polypeptide(L)'
;MSNNLIKYTKYLGNDLVFSTFDALKILMIKRGRLVQWMRDGYLPVGTQVSWGSGVKTVFKAVDLYAICLFKNLVEMGLSRDLASKYIEGINWKDVIYGNEGYLFIPKHTFYSFQEFNDELDELDEFDQEESEIPSDSENAVKVVHEAPALLSEDQLAIRLSNLSFCSSAIVIDLKGLAREVDQRL
;
A
#
# COMPACT_ATOMS: atom_id res chain seq x y z
N MET A 1 -10.65 10.49 24.66
CA MET A 1 -10.82 11.44 23.53
C MET A 1 -11.69 10.80 22.42
N SER A 2 -12.97 10.47 22.69
CA SER A 2 -13.74 9.53 21.85
C SER A 2 -14.91 10.14 21.07
N ASN A 3 -15.12 11.47 21.14
CA ASN A 3 -16.33 12.12 20.60
C ASN A 3 -16.33 12.37 19.08
N ASN A 4 -15.22 12.14 18.37
CA ASN A 4 -15.17 12.39 16.93
C ASN A 4 -15.61 11.19 16.09
N LEU A 5 -15.44 9.95 16.56
CA LEU A 5 -15.84 8.75 15.80
C LEU A 5 -17.37 8.64 15.63
N ILE A 6 -18.13 8.99 16.67
CA ILE A 6 -19.61 8.96 16.67
C ILE A 6 -20.20 9.91 15.61
N LYS A 7 -19.47 10.96 15.24
CA LYS A 7 -19.94 11.95 14.27
C LYS A 7 -19.96 11.43 12.84
N TYR A 8 -19.04 10.54 12.48
CA TYR A 8 -18.91 10.11 11.09
C TYR A 8 -19.74 8.87 10.76
N THR A 9 -20.03 8.01 11.74
CA THR A 9 -20.92 6.84 11.55
C THR A 9 -22.33 7.21 11.12
N LYS A 10 -22.79 8.43 11.41
CA LYS A 10 -24.12 8.92 10.98
C LYS A 10 -24.24 9.11 9.46
N TYR A 11 -23.12 9.29 8.74
CA TYR A 11 -23.13 9.73 7.34
C TYR A 11 -22.84 8.64 6.32
N LEU A 12 -22.27 7.49 6.73
CA LEU A 12 -21.75 6.48 5.80
C LEU A 12 -22.32 5.07 6.01
N GLY A 13 -23.46 4.96 6.69
CA GLY A 13 -23.95 3.68 7.21
C GLY A 13 -23.16 3.27 8.45
N ASN A 14 -23.48 2.13 9.06
CA ASN A 14 -22.83 1.64 10.29
C ASN A 14 -21.32 1.29 10.13
N ASP A 15 -20.70 1.70 9.03
CA ASP A 15 -19.29 1.52 8.75
C ASP A 15 -18.44 2.43 9.66
N LEU A 16 -17.40 1.85 10.25
CA LEU A 16 -16.35 2.61 10.93
C LEU A 16 -15.53 3.37 9.90
N VAL A 17 -15.40 4.68 10.12
CA VAL A 17 -14.63 5.56 9.25
C VAL A 17 -13.62 6.37 10.04
N PHE A 18 -12.50 6.64 9.39
CA PHE A 18 -11.28 7.18 9.96
C PHE A 18 -10.91 8.46 9.23
N SER A 19 -10.56 9.52 9.96
CA SER A 19 -10.01 10.72 9.30
C SER A 19 -8.58 10.45 8.81
N THR A 20 -8.05 11.34 7.96
CA THR A 20 -6.63 11.31 7.60
C THR A 20 -5.71 11.31 8.83
N PHE A 21 -6.07 12.01 9.91
CA PHE A 21 -5.25 12.03 11.13
C PHE A 21 -5.28 10.69 11.86
N ASP A 22 -6.42 10.01 11.88
CA ASP A 22 -6.54 8.68 12.47
C ASP A 22 -5.71 7.68 11.65
N ALA A 23 -5.81 7.73 10.32
CA ALA A 23 -5.02 6.89 9.42
C ALA A 23 -3.50 7.07 9.65
N LEU A 24 -3.03 8.30 9.77
CA LEU A 24 -1.61 8.59 10.00
C LEU A 24 -1.11 8.06 11.35
N LYS A 25 -1.94 8.17 12.40
CA LYS A 25 -1.62 7.63 13.73
C LYS A 25 -1.56 6.12 13.70
N ILE A 26 -2.57 5.48 13.14
CA ILE A 26 -2.71 4.02 13.07
C ILE A 26 -1.55 3.42 12.27
N LEU A 27 -1.23 3.99 11.11
CA LEU A 27 -0.27 3.41 10.16
C LEU A 27 1.17 3.87 10.39
N MET A 28 1.39 4.84 11.29
CA MET A 28 2.69 5.47 11.54
C MET A 28 3.38 5.99 10.26
N ILE A 29 2.60 6.51 9.32
CA ILE A 29 3.11 7.08 8.05
C ILE A 29 3.20 8.61 8.19
N LYS A 30 4.26 9.20 7.64
CA LYS A 30 4.36 10.67 7.52
C LYS A 30 3.28 11.19 6.56
N ARG A 31 2.58 12.27 6.93
CA ARG A 31 1.49 12.87 6.12
C ARG A 31 1.88 13.12 4.67
N GLY A 32 3.04 13.74 4.43
CA GLY A 32 3.50 14.05 3.08
C GLY A 32 3.65 12.80 2.20
N ARG A 33 4.10 11.68 2.78
CA ARG A 33 4.25 10.41 2.09
C ARG A 33 2.89 9.82 1.69
N LEU A 34 1.93 9.79 2.62
CA LEU A 34 0.57 9.31 2.32
C LEU A 34 -0.11 10.16 1.24
N VAL A 35 -0.02 11.49 1.36
CA VAL A 35 -0.59 12.41 0.36
C VAL A 35 0.05 12.24 -1.00
N GLN A 36 1.38 12.08 -1.04
CA GLN A 36 2.10 11.82 -2.28
C GLN A 36 1.62 10.51 -2.92
N TRP A 37 1.56 9.41 -2.17
CA TRP A 37 1.12 8.13 -2.71
C TRP A 37 -0.31 8.14 -3.23
N MET A 38 -1.24 8.84 -2.56
CA MET A 38 -2.60 9.01 -3.07
C MET A 38 -2.66 9.90 -4.32
N ARG A 39 -1.89 10.99 -4.36
CA ARG A 39 -1.84 11.92 -5.51
C ARG A 39 -1.24 11.24 -6.73
N ASP A 40 -0.22 10.42 -6.52
CA ASP A 40 0.49 9.71 -7.57
C ASP A 40 -0.29 8.45 -8.03
N GLY A 41 -1.45 8.14 -7.42
CA GLY A 41 -2.37 7.09 -7.86
C GLY A 41 -2.12 5.70 -7.28
N TYR A 42 -1.12 5.52 -6.42
CA TYR A 42 -0.77 4.20 -5.87
C TYR A 42 -1.70 3.69 -4.76
N LEU A 43 -2.55 4.58 -4.23
CA LEU A 43 -3.41 4.30 -3.09
C LEU A 43 -4.80 4.90 -3.32
N PRO A 44 -5.85 4.30 -2.73
CA PRO A 44 -7.18 4.89 -2.78
C PRO A 44 -7.15 6.29 -2.13
N VAL A 45 -7.74 7.26 -2.83
CA VAL A 45 -7.86 8.66 -2.38
C VAL A 45 -8.77 8.83 -1.15
N GLY A 46 -9.42 7.75 -0.70
CA GLY A 46 -10.45 7.77 0.33
C GLY A 46 -11.75 8.41 -0.17
N THR A 47 -12.76 8.45 0.70
CA THR A 47 -14.05 9.11 0.40
C THR A 47 -13.98 10.58 0.83
N GLN A 48 -14.29 11.49 -0.10
CA GLN A 48 -14.42 12.91 0.24
C GLN A 48 -15.81 13.20 0.79
N VAL A 49 -15.88 13.72 2.01
CA VAL A 49 -17.12 14.08 2.70
C VAL A 49 -17.12 15.57 2.98
N SER A 50 -18.18 16.25 2.54
CA SER A 50 -18.42 17.65 2.90
C SER A 50 -18.76 17.75 4.39
N TRP A 51 -17.97 18.52 5.15
CA TRP A 51 -18.17 18.76 6.56
C TRP A 51 -18.19 20.27 6.84
N GLY A 52 -19.39 20.85 6.89
CA GLY A 52 -19.55 22.30 7.00
C GLY A 52 -19.06 23.00 5.74
N SER A 53 -18.15 23.97 5.88
CA SER A 53 -17.57 24.73 4.77
C SER A 53 -16.36 24.06 4.10
N GLY A 54 -15.93 22.88 4.57
CA GLY A 54 -14.74 22.19 4.07
C GLY A 54 -15.01 20.78 3.59
N VAL A 55 -14.15 20.27 2.71
CA VAL A 55 -14.13 18.85 2.30
C VAL A 55 -13.08 18.12 3.13
N LYS A 56 -13.44 16.98 3.68
CA LYS A 56 -12.53 16.10 4.43
C LYS A 56 -12.44 14.75 3.76
N THR A 57 -11.24 14.19 3.69
CA THR A 57 -11.05 12.80 3.33
C THR A 57 -11.28 11.91 4.54
N VAL A 58 -12.14 10.92 4.37
CA VAL A 58 -12.34 9.83 5.32
C VAL A 58 -12.02 8.49 4.67
N PHE A 59 -11.54 7.57 5.48
CA PHE A 59 -11.09 6.24 5.08
C PHE A 59 -11.99 5.20 5.75
N LYS A 60 -12.35 4.15 5.04
CA LYS A 60 -12.92 2.95 5.63
C LYS A 60 -11.80 2.06 6.18
N ALA A 61 -12.17 1.05 6.96
CA ALA A 61 -11.21 0.05 7.43
C ALA A 61 -10.44 -0.61 6.27
N VAL A 62 -11.15 -0.95 5.18
CA VAL A 62 -10.56 -1.51 3.95
C VAL A 62 -9.46 -0.62 3.38
N ASP A 63 -9.67 0.69 3.33
CA ASP A 63 -8.66 1.63 2.84
C ASP A 63 -7.40 1.61 3.73
N LEU A 64 -7.56 1.54 5.06
CA LEU A 64 -6.42 1.45 5.97
C LEU A 64 -5.61 0.16 5.77
N TYR A 65 -6.27 -0.95 5.48
CA TYR A 65 -5.59 -2.22 5.18
C TYR A 65 -4.82 -2.15 3.88
N ALA A 66 -5.39 -1.57 2.83
CA ALA A 66 -4.72 -1.34 1.56
C ALA A 66 -3.45 -0.47 1.77
N ILE A 67 -3.58 0.65 2.49
CA ILE A 67 -2.43 1.53 2.77
C ILE A 67 -1.35 0.82 3.59
N CYS A 68 -1.75 0.02 4.59
CA CYS A 68 -0.82 -0.76 5.41
C CYS A 68 -0.05 -1.78 4.58
N LEU A 69 -0.76 -2.53 3.74
CA LEU A 69 -0.16 -3.52 2.86
C LEU A 69 0.80 -2.85 1.86
N PHE A 70 0.38 -1.75 1.23
CA PHE A 70 1.23 -0.97 0.32
C PHE A 70 2.54 -0.55 0.97
N LYS A 71 2.44 0.05 2.15
CA LYS A 71 3.60 0.49 2.94
C LYS A 71 4.55 -0.68 3.16
N ASN A 72 4.04 -1.83 3.59
CA ASN A 72 4.85 -2.99 3.91
C ASN A 72 5.53 -3.56 2.65
N LEU A 73 4.82 -3.67 1.52
CA LEU A 73 5.39 -4.11 0.25
C LEU A 73 6.54 -3.21 -0.21
N VAL A 74 6.34 -1.89 -0.14
CA VAL A 74 7.37 -0.90 -0.49
C VAL A 74 8.56 -0.97 0.47
N GLU A 75 8.33 -1.13 1.78
CA GLU A 75 9.38 -1.28 2.78
C GLU A 75 10.17 -2.60 2.63
N MET A 76 9.57 -3.62 2.01
CA MET A 76 10.23 -4.86 1.65
C MET A 76 11.09 -4.75 0.39
N GLY A 77 11.01 -3.64 -0.34
CA GLY A 77 11.78 -3.37 -1.56
C GLY A 77 10.98 -3.51 -2.85
N LEU A 78 9.66 -3.74 -2.79
CA LEU A 78 8.82 -3.77 -3.98
C LEU A 78 8.67 -2.36 -4.57
N SER A 79 8.64 -2.25 -5.90
CA SER A 79 8.36 -0.97 -6.56
C SER A 79 6.93 -0.51 -6.22
N ARG A 80 6.70 0.80 -6.26
CA ARG A 80 5.39 1.39 -5.91
C ARG A 80 4.32 0.96 -6.91
N ASP A 81 4.67 0.88 -8.19
CA ASP A 81 3.78 0.42 -9.26
C ASP A 81 3.33 -1.03 -9.03
N LEU A 82 4.27 -1.93 -8.74
CA LEU A 82 3.96 -3.33 -8.44
C LEU A 82 3.14 -3.46 -7.15
N ALA A 83 3.49 -2.70 -6.11
CA ALA A 83 2.74 -2.70 -4.86
C ALA A 83 1.29 -2.20 -5.05
N SER A 84 1.07 -1.20 -5.91
CA SER A 84 -0.29 -0.70 -6.24
C SER A 84 -1.10 -1.76 -6.97
N LYS A 85 -0.53 -2.31 -8.06
CA LYS A 85 -1.15 -3.38 -8.85
C LYS A 85 -1.52 -4.59 -7.98
N TYR A 86 -0.63 -4.97 -7.06
CA TYR A 86 -0.87 -6.05 -6.13
C TYR A 86 -2.10 -5.80 -5.25
N ILE A 87 -2.31 -4.57 -4.79
CA ILE A 87 -3.43 -4.18 -3.93
C ILE A 87 -4.73 -4.09 -4.70
N GLU A 88 -4.68 -3.63 -5.95
CA GLU A 88 -5.83 -3.56 -6.85
C GLU A 88 -6.36 -4.96 -7.18
N GLY A 89 -5.49 -5.96 -7.29
CA GLY A 89 -5.88 -7.36 -7.50
C GLY A 89 -6.58 -8.02 -6.32
N ILE A 90 -6.55 -7.41 -5.12
CA ILE A 90 -7.14 -8.03 -3.93
C ILE A 90 -8.66 -7.84 -3.92
N ASN A 91 -9.40 -8.95 -3.92
CA ASN A 91 -10.82 -8.92 -3.59
C ASN A 91 -11.03 -8.76 -2.09
N TRP A 92 -11.20 -7.53 -1.64
CA TRP A 92 -11.40 -7.16 -0.23
C TRP A 92 -12.64 -7.78 0.42
N LYS A 93 -13.57 -8.36 -0.35
CA LYS A 93 -14.70 -9.14 0.20
C LYS A 93 -14.30 -10.51 0.73
N ASP A 94 -13.22 -11.07 0.18
CA ASP A 94 -12.71 -12.40 0.54
C ASP A 94 -11.68 -12.31 1.67
N VAL A 95 -11.27 -11.09 2.02
CA VAL A 95 -10.34 -10.84 3.12
C VAL A 95 -11.06 -11.03 4.45
N ILE A 96 -10.72 -12.11 5.14
CA ILE A 96 -11.35 -12.47 6.41
C ILE A 96 -10.65 -11.74 7.56
N TYR A 97 -11.44 -10.99 8.33
CA TYR A 97 -11.00 -10.43 9.60
C TYR A 97 -10.96 -11.53 10.65
N GLY A 98 -9.77 -11.91 11.10
CA GLY A 98 -9.65 -12.80 12.26
C GLY A 98 -10.18 -12.12 13.53
N ASN A 99 -10.78 -12.89 14.44
CA ASN A 99 -11.19 -12.41 15.79
C ASN A 99 -10.04 -11.75 16.58
N GLU A 100 -8.80 -12.02 16.17
CA GLU A 100 -7.58 -11.49 16.76
C GLU A 100 -7.02 -10.26 16.04
N GLY A 101 -7.75 -9.66 15.10
CA GLY A 101 -7.30 -8.48 14.36
C GLY A 101 -6.07 -8.76 13.49
N TYR A 102 -5.97 -9.98 13.00
CA TYR A 102 -5.08 -10.32 11.92
C TYR A 102 -5.82 -10.12 10.59
N LEU A 103 -5.13 -9.54 9.63
CA LEU A 103 -5.53 -9.60 8.24
C LEU A 103 -5.04 -10.94 7.69
N PHE A 104 -5.96 -11.82 7.32
CA PHE A 104 -5.63 -13.00 6.55
C PHE A 104 -5.90 -12.70 5.09
N ILE A 105 -4.85 -12.67 4.27
CA ILE A 105 -5.00 -12.62 2.82
C ILE A 105 -4.77 -14.04 2.29
N PRO A 106 -5.83 -14.76 1.91
CA PRO A 106 -5.70 -16.13 1.41
C PRO A 106 -4.83 -16.18 0.15
N LYS A 107 -4.06 -17.26 -0.01
CA LYS A 107 -3.17 -17.40 -1.18
C LYS A 107 -3.93 -17.38 -2.52
N HIS A 108 -5.18 -17.86 -2.53
CA HIS A 108 -6.03 -17.84 -3.72
C HIS A 108 -6.49 -16.43 -4.10
N THR A 109 -6.45 -15.46 -3.20
CA THR A 109 -6.72 -14.06 -3.53
C THR A 109 -5.64 -13.50 -4.47
N PHE A 110 -4.52 -14.21 -4.65
CA PHE A 110 -3.43 -13.86 -5.55
C PHE A 110 -3.51 -14.58 -6.91
N TYR A 111 -4.61 -15.27 -7.23
CA TYR A 111 -4.70 -16.05 -8.48
C TYR A 111 -4.51 -15.21 -9.76
N SER A 112 -4.71 -13.88 -9.73
CA SER A 112 -4.42 -13.02 -10.88
C SER A 112 -2.92 -12.70 -11.04
N PHE A 113 -2.08 -12.91 -10.03
CA PHE A 113 -0.68 -12.47 -10.07
C PHE A 113 0.19 -13.33 -10.98
N GLN A 114 -0.17 -14.61 -11.15
CA GLN A 114 0.57 -15.52 -12.02
C GLN A 114 0.29 -15.22 -13.49
N GLU A 115 -0.98 -14.94 -13.83
CA GLU A 115 -1.39 -14.43 -15.16
C GLU A 115 -0.80 -13.04 -15.44
N PHE A 116 -0.53 -12.25 -14.41
CA PHE A 116 0.03 -10.90 -14.53
C PHE A 116 1.53 -10.87 -14.83
N ASN A 117 2.29 -11.85 -14.33
CA ASN A 117 3.70 -12.00 -14.68
C ASN A 117 3.84 -12.44 -16.14
N ASP A 118 2.96 -13.33 -16.61
CA ASP A 118 2.93 -13.77 -18.01
C ASP A 118 2.63 -12.58 -18.97
N GLU A 119 1.81 -11.59 -18.56
CA GLU A 119 1.58 -10.33 -19.31
C GLU A 119 2.75 -9.33 -19.26
N LEU A 120 3.58 -9.35 -18.21
CA LEU A 120 4.72 -8.45 -18.05
C LEU A 120 5.93 -8.91 -18.88
N ASP A 121 6.15 -10.23 -18.97
CA ASP A 121 7.18 -10.82 -19.82
C ASP A 121 6.95 -10.51 -21.32
N GLU A 122 5.70 -10.25 -21.73
CA GLU A 122 5.36 -9.84 -23.11
C GLU A 122 5.64 -8.35 -23.40
N LEU A 123 5.80 -7.50 -22.38
CA LEU A 123 6.02 -6.05 -22.55
C LEU A 123 7.50 -5.65 -22.66
N ASP A 124 8.43 -6.52 -22.28
CA ASP A 124 9.87 -6.30 -22.39
C ASP A 124 10.45 -6.64 -23.79
N GLU A 125 9.63 -7.19 -24.71
CA GLU A 125 10.04 -7.46 -26.11
C GLU A 125 9.85 -6.27 -27.07
N PHE A 126 9.29 -5.15 -26.62
CA PHE A 126 9.14 -3.94 -27.46
C PHE A 126 10.21 -2.88 -27.13
N ASP A 127 10.98 -2.56 -28.17
CA ASP A 127 11.90 -1.42 -28.33
C ASP A 127 13.36 -1.58 -27.84
N GLN A 128 14.11 -2.44 -28.54
CA GLN A 128 15.51 -2.14 -28.87
C GLN A 128 15.62 -1.46 -30.24
N GLU A 129 15.03 -0.26 -30.40
CA GLU A 129 15.48 0.65 -31.46
C GLU A 129 16.57 1.56 -30.87
N GLU A 130 17.81 1.26 -31.25
CA GLU A 130 19.01 2.04 -30.95
C GLU A 130 18.82 3.51 -31.38
N SER A 131 18.54 4.39 -30.42
CA SER A 131 18.69 5.83 -30.63
C SER A 131 20.15 6.22 -30.36
N GLU A 132 20.92 6.44 -31.42
CA GLU A 132 22.23 7.09 -31.36
C GLU A 132 22.05 8.54 -30.87
N ILE A 133 22.45 8.82 -29.63
CA ILE A 133 22.53 10.20 -29.11
C ILE A 133 23.96 10.71 -29.28
N PRO A 134 24.18 11.85 -29.97
CA PRO A 134 25.51 12.42 -30.13
C PRO A 134 26.03 12.96 -28.80
N SER A 135 27.27 12.58 -28.50
CA SER A 135 28.04 13.05 -27.36
C SER A 135 28.39 14.53 -27.54
N ASP A 136 27.88 15.39 -26.67
CA ASP A 136 28.58 16.59 -26.19
C ASP A 136 27.74 17.31 -25.12
N SER A 137 28.20 17.29 -23.86
CA SER A 137 28.25 18.47 -22.98
C SER A 137 28.68 18.11 -21.55
N GLU A 138 29.68 18.86 -21.09
CA GLU A 138 30.32 18.76 -19.79
C GLU A 138 29.47 19.35 -18.65
N ASN A 139 29.72 18.82 -17.45
CA ASN A 139 29.50 19.38 -16.12
C ASN A 139 28.08 19.48 -15.55
N ALA A 140 27.69 18.42 -14.84
CA ALA A 140 26.72 18.50 -13.74
C ALA A 140 27.26 17.76 -12.49
N VAL A 141 27.29 18.47 -11.36
CA VAL A 141 27.68 17.96 -10.04
C VAL A 141 26.66 16.90 -9.59
N LYS A 142 27.12 15.65 -9.48
CA LYS A 142 26.31 14.48 -9.16
C LYS A 142 26.13 14.38 -7.63
N VAL A 143 24.99 14.80 -7.12
CA VAL A 143 24.54 14.43 -5.76
C VAL A 143 24.02 13.00 -5.83
N VAL A 144 24.87 12.04 -5.45
CA VAL A 144 24.52 10.63 -5.39
C VAL A 144 23.65 10.40 -4.15
N HIS A 145 22.33 10.41 -4.34
CA HIS A 145 21.45 9.69 -3.43
C HIS A 145 21.54 8.21 -3.81
N GLU A 146 22.26 7.42 -3.01
CA GLU A 146 22.23 5.95 -3.12
C GLU A 146 20.80 5.49 -2.88
N ALA A 147 20.11 5.12 -3.96
CA ALA A 147 18.86 4.38 -3.86
C ALA A 147 19.16 3.04 -3.18
N PRO A 148 18.33 2.59 -2.22
CA PRO A 148 18.51 1.26 -1.62
C PRO A 148 18.52 0.22 -2.74
N ALA A 149 19.49 -0.69 -2.70
CA ALA A 149 19.62 -1.76 -3.68
C ALA A 149 18.27 -2.48 -3.82
N LEU A 150 17.65 -2.34 -5.00
CA LEU A 150 16.45 -3.08 -5.34
C LEU A 150 16.81 -4.56 -5.30
N LEU A 151 16.06 -5.33 -4.53
CA LEU A 151 16.19 -6.79 -4.52
C LEU A 151 15.87 -7.30 -5.93
N SER A 152 16.63 -8.27 -6.43
CA SER A 152 16.25 -8.94 -7.68
C SER A 152 14.90 -9.63 -7.51
N GLU A 153 14.16 -9.84 -8.60
CA GLU A 153 12.87 -10.52 -8.57
C GLU A 153 12.95 -11.89 -7.89
N ASP A 154 14.03 -12.65 -8.14
CA ASP A 154 14.31 -13.91 -7.43
C ASP A 154 14.46 -13.72 -5.92
N GLN A 155 15.12 -12.65 -5.47
CA GLN A 155 15.28 -12.35 -4.05
C GLN A 155 13.96 -11.89 -3.40
N LEU A 156 13.11 -11.18 -4.16
CA LEU A 156 11.75 -10.84 -3.74
C LEU A 156 10.87 -12.09 -3.66
N ALA A 157 10.91 -12.96 -4.65
CA ALA A 157 10.20 -14.24 -4.66
C ALA A 157 10.66 -15.14 -3.51
N ILE A 158 11.97 -15.19 -3.22
CA ILE A 158 12.54 -15.90 -2.06
C ILE A 158 12.09 -15.26 -0.74
N ARG A 159 12.05 -13.93 -0.64
CA ARG A 159 11.55 -13.26 0.58
C ARG A 159 10.05 -13.45 0.77
N LEU A 160 9.25 -13.35 -0.28
CA LEU A 160 7.81 -13.55 -0.26
C LEU A 160 7.48 -15.02 0.02
N SER A 161 8.26 -15.97 -0.50
CA SER A 161 8.14 -17.39 -0.16
C SER A 161 8.63 -17.71 1.26
N ASN A 162 9.59 -16.97 1.81
CA ASN A 162 9.98 -17.11 3.22
C ASN A 162 8.97 -16.48 4.19
N LEU A 163 8.25 -15.42 3.77
CA LEU A 163 7.02 -14.97 4.44
C LEU A 163 5.90 -16.03 4.36
N SER A 164 5.98 -16.94 3.40
CA SER A 164 5.04 -18.05 3.20
C SER A 164 5.28 -19.28 4.10
N PHE A 165 6.20 -19.22 5.09
CA PHE A 165 6.43 -20.34 6.01
C PHE A 165 5.26 -20.63 6.98
N CYS A 166 4.14 -19.89 6.88
CA CYS A 166 2.81 -20.37 7.24
C CYS A 166 1.98 -20.60 5.95
N SER A 167 1.86 -21.88 5.59
CA SER A 167 1.51 -22.45 4.27
C SER A 167 0.22 -21.99 3.53
N SER A 168 -0.51 -20.94 3.93
CA SER A 168 -1.78 -20.59 3.24
C SER A 168 -2.21 -19.12 3.24
N ALA A 169 -1.54 -18.22 3.98
CA ALA A 169 -1.97 -16.82 4.07
C ALA A 169 -0.83 -15.87 4.45
N ILE A 170 -0.89 -14.62 3.96
CA ILE A 170 -0.14 -13.51 4.55
C ILE A 170 -0.90 -13.06 5.79
N VAL A 171 -0.24 -13.06 6.95
CA VAL A 171 -0.81 -12.64 8.23
C VAL A 171 -0.22 -11.30 8.62
N ILE A 172 -1.05 -10.26 8.67
CA ILE A 172 -0.65 -8.92 9.16
C ILE A 172 -1.27 -8.71 10.53
N ASP A 173 -0.45 -8.56 11.58
CA ASP A 173 -0.90 -8.26 12.95
C ASP A 173 -1.31 -6.80 13.09
N LEU A 174 -2.61 -6.52 13.07
CA LEU A 174 -3.12 -5.16 13.24
C LEU A 174 -3.41 -4.84 14.70
N LYS A 175 -3.56 -5.84 15.59
CA LYS A 175 -3.72 -5.59 17.04
C LYS A 175 -2.41 -5.16 17.66
N GLY A 176 -1.27 -5.72 17.24
CA GLY A 176 0.05 -5.23 17.59
C GLY A 176 0.20 -3.76 17.22
N LEU A 177 -0.18 -3.41 15.99
CA LEU A 177 -0.16 -2.03 15.49
C LEU A 177 -1.09 -1.10 16.29
N ALA A 178 -2.32 -1.54 16.59
CA ALA A 178 -3.29 -0.73 17.34
C ALA A 178 -2.90 -0.54 18.82
N ARG A 179 -2.35 -1.57 19.48
CA ARG A 179 -1.86 -1.48 20.87
C ARG A 179 -0.67 -0.53 20.99
N GLU A 180 0.23 -0.55 20.03
CA GLU A 180 1.38 0.36 20.00
C GLU A 180 0.95 1.83 19.83
N VAL A 181 -0.14 2.07 19.13
CA VAL A 181 -0.73 3.41 18.97
C VAL A 181 -1.39 3.89 20.26
N ASP A 182 -2.13 3.01 20.96
CA ASP A 182 -2.82 3.36 22.20
C ASP A 182 -1.85 3.65 23.37
N GLN A 183 -0.69 2.97 23.39
CA GLN A 183 0.37 3.24 24.37
C GLN A 183 1.14 4.56 24.15
N ARG A 184 1.05 5.13 22.94
CA ARG A 184 1.78 6.36 22.57
C ARG A 184 0.89 7.61 22.58
N LEU A 185 -0.38 7.48 22.95
CA LEU A 185 -1.36 8.56 23.13
C LEU A 185 -1.55 8.89 24.61
#